data_AF-A0A525ISU6-F1
#
_entry.id   AF-A0A525ISU6-F1
#
_cell.length_a   1.000
_cell.length_b   1.000
_cell.length_c   1.000
_cell.angle_alpha   90.00
_cell.angle_beta   90.00
_cell.angle_gamma   90.00
#
_symmetry.space_group_name_H-M   'P 1'
#
loop_
_entity.id
_entity.type
_entity.pdbx_description
1 polymer ?
#
loop_
_entity_poly.entity_id
_entity_poly.type
_entity_poly.pdbx_seq_one_letter_code
_entity_poly.pdbx_strand_id
1 'polypeptide(L)' 'MPESHIRPEPSLLPIERPRCPKCQGRMMLGRIERGPAGSDLRTFECPKCERVCKMQVDDPLKSVHTGWMASELKPPV' A
#
# COMPACT_ATOMS: atom_id res chain seq x y z
N MET A 1 11.89 -18.42 30.57
CA MET A 1 12.57 -17.95 29.34
C MET A 1 11.48 -17.44 28.42
N PRO A 2 11.32 -16.14 28.13
CA PRO A 2 10.23 -15.71 27.27
C PRO A 2 10.67 -15.83 25.82
N GLU A 3 9.97 -16.69 25.08
CA GLU A 3 10.07 -16.81 23.63
C GLU A 3 9.71 -15.47 22.98
N SER A 4 10.63 -14.94 22.20
CA SER A 4 10.43 -13.74 21.39
C SER A 4 9.43 -14.05 20.29
N HIS A 5 8.15 -13.76 20.53
CA HIS A 5 7.11 -13.84 19.52
C HIS A 5 7.44 -12.84 18.39
N ILE A 6 7.92 -13.36 17.26
CA ILE A 6 7.99 -12.62 16.00
C ILE A 6 6.53 -12.40 15.57
N ARG A 7 5.99 -11.21 15.88
CA ARG A 7 4.74 -10.75 15.26
C ARG A 7 5.04 -10.61 13.76
N PRO A 8 4.27 -11.24 12.86
CA PRO A 8 4.24 -10.78 11.48
C PRO A 8 3.61 -9.39 11.54
N GLU A 9 4.49 -8.39 11.58
CA GLU A 9 4.11 -6.98 11.58
C GLU A 9 3.16 -6.80 10.39
N PRO A 10 1.88 -6.41 10.59
CA PRO A 10 1.03 -6.07 9.48
C PRO A 10 1.80 -5.03 8.70
N SER A 11 2.14 -5.36 7.46
CA SER A 11 3.20 -4.69 6.73
C SER A 11 2.87 -3.20 6.65
N LEU A 12 3.40 -2.39 7.56
CA LEU A 12 3.38 -0.92 7.53
C LEU A 12 4.34 -0.43 6.44
N LEU A 13 4.46 -1.23 5.38
CA LEU A 13 5.38 -0.98 4.29
C LEU A 13 4.94 0.33 3.65
N PRO A 14 5.88 1.28 3.52
CA PRO A 14 5.58 2.56 2.90
C PRO A 14 4.88 2.37 1.57
N ILE A 15 3.88 3.22 1.27
CA ILE A 15 3.22 3.27 -0.03
C ILE A 15 4.29 3.24 -1.13
N GLU A 16 4.20 2.26 -2.03
CA GLU A 16 5.18 2.10 -3.09
C GLU A 16 5.17 3.35 -3.98
N ARG A 17 6.32 4.03 -4.06
CA ARG A 17 6.47 5.27 -4.81
C ARG A 17 7.13 4.95 -6.16
N PRO A 18 6.40 5.10 -7.28
CA PRO A 18 6.95 4.80 -8.59
C PRO A 18 8.07 5.77 -8.96
N ARG A 19 8.85 5.37 -9.96
CA ARG A 19 9.86 6.21 -10.58
C ARG A 19 9.25 7.03 -11.71
N CYS A 20 9.61 8.30 -11.79
CA CYS A 20 9.18 9.16 -12.88
C CYS A 20 9.71 8.62 -14.22
N PRO A 21 8.86 8.38 -15.23
CA PRO A 21 9.31 7.83 -16.51
C PRO A 21 10.22 8.78 -17.30
N LYS A 22 10.21 10.08 -17.00
CA LYS A 22 11.03 11.09 -17.68
C LYS A 22 12.43 11.22 -17.09
N CYS A 23 12.53 11.34 -15.76
CA CYS A 23 13.79 11.66 -15.08
C CYS A 23 14.26 10.59 -14.09
N GLN A 24 13.51 9.50 -13.94
CA GLN A 24 13.77 8.38 -13.03
C GLN A 24 13.89 8.78 -11.55
N GLY A 25 13.50 10.01 -11.20
CA GLY A 25 13.38 10.46 -9.82
C GLY A 25 12.26 9.73 -9.09
N ARG A 26 12.37 9.59 -7.76
CA ARG A 26 11.25 9.11 -6.93
C ARG A 26 10.12 10.14 -6.99
N MET A 27 8.91 9.69 -7.29
CA MET A 27 7.72 10.53 -7.23
C MET A 27 7.18 10.62 -5.80
N MET A 28 6.45 11.69 -5.50
CA MET A 28 5.82 11.95 -4.22
C MET A 28 4.32 11.68 -4.32
N LEU A 29 3.73 11.06 -3.31
CA LEU A 29 2.29 10.89 -3.27
C LEU A 29 1.64 12.25 -3.01
N GLY A 30 0.80 12.72 -3.94
CA GLY A 30 0.05 13.97 -3.80
C GLY A 30 -1.38 13.77 -3.30
N ARG A 31 -2.04 12.68 -3.74
CA ARG A 31 -3.45 12.43 -3.42
C ARG A 31 -3.80 10.95 -3.43
N ILE A 32 -4.73 10.56 -2.55
CA ILE A 32 -5.45 9.29 -2.61
C ILE A 32 -6.94 9.59 -2.73
N GLU A 33 -7.62 8.96 -3.68
CA GLU A 33 -9.06 9.06 -3.90
C GLU A 33 -9.68 7.66 -3.93
N ARG A 34 -10.98 7.57 -3.65
CA ARG A 34 -11.70 6.31 -3.83
C ARG A 34 -11.86 6.03 -5.32
N GLY A 35 -11.30 4.91 -5.75
CA GLY A 35 -11.49 4.34 -7.07
C GLY A 35 -12.71 3.43 -7.16
N PRO A 36 -13.01 2.92 -8.36
CA PRO A 36 -14.05 1.93 -8.60
C PRO A 36 -13.91 0.70 -7.70
N ALA A 37 -15.04 0.08 -7.33
CA ALA A 37 -15.08 -1.17 -6.56
C ALA A 37 -14.35 -1.15 -5.20
N GLY A 38 -14.09 0.04 -4.64
CA GLY A 38 -13.38 0.19 -3.37
C GLY A 38 -11.85 0.21 -3.50
N SER A 39 -11.31 0.27 -4.72
CA SER A 39 -9.88 0.49 -4.94
C SER A 39 -9.44 1.89 -4.48
N ASP A 40 -8.14 2.06 -4.24
CA ASP A 40 -7.49 3.35 -4.05
C ASP A 40 -6.96 3.87 -5.40
N LEU A 41 -7.36 5.07 -5.80
CA LEU A 41 -6.70 5.79 -6.87
C LEU A 41 -5.63 6.73 -6.28
N ARG A 42 -4.36 6.37 -6.46
CA ARG A 42 -3.21 7.10 -5.93
C ARG A 42 -2.59 7.97 -7.02
N THR A 43 -2.45 9.25 -6.74
CA THR A 43 -1.82 10.23 -7.64
C THR A 43 -0.44 10.60 -7.12
N PHE A 44 0.57 10.43 -7.97
CA PHE A 44 1.96 10.72 -7.69
C PHE A 44 2.46 11.86 -8.56
N GLU A 45 3.27 12.74 -7.98
CA GLU A 45 3.81 13.92 -8.61
C GLU A 45 5.34 13.90 -8.55
N CYS A 46 5.98 14.17 -9.68
CA CYS A 46 7.43 14.27 -9.73
C CYS A 46 7.88 15.68 -9.33
N PRO A 47 8.62 15.88 -8.23
CA PRO A 47 9.04 17.23 -7.82
C PRO A 47 10.05 17.88 -8.75
N LYS A 48 10.70 17.11 -9.64
CA LYS A 48 11.69 17.62 -10.60
C LYS A 48 11.10 18.03 -11.94
N CYS A 49 9.97 17.45 -12.31
CA CYS A 49 9.44 17.57 -13.67
C CYS A 49 7.95 17.87 -13.70
N GLU A 50 7.30 17.95 -12.54
CA GLU A 50 5.88 18.24 -12.35
C GLU A 50 4.95 17.25 -13.07
N ARG A 51 5.48 16.10 -13.50
CA ARG A 51 4.70 15.05 -14.15
C ARG A 51 3.85 14.35 -13.11
N VAL A 52 2.60 14.13 -13.47
CA VAL A 52 1.62 13.38 -12.67
C VAL A 52 1.50 11.95 -13.21
N CYS A 53 1.48 10.97 -12.31
CA CYS A 53 1.20 9.57 -12.61
C CYS A 53 0.10 9.07 -11.66
N LYS A 54 -0.91 8.39 -12.20
CA LYS A 54 -2.01 7.82 -11.41
C LYS A 54 -1.90 6.30 -11.41
N MET A 55 -2.15 5.68 -10.27
CA MET A 55 -2.12 4.25 -10.10
C MET A 55 -3.35 3.81 -9.31
N GLN A 56 -4.04 2.80 -9.82
CA GLN A 56 -5.12 2.14 -9.11
C GLN A 56 -4.54 0.97 -8.31
N VAL A 57 -4.86 0.91 -7.03
CA VAL A 57 -4.43 -0.14 -6.11
C VAL A 57 -5.68 -0.76 -5.53
N ASP A 58 -5.85 -2.07 -5.68
CA ASP A 58 -6.96 -2.77 -5.05
C ASP A 58 -6.87 -2.71 -3.53
N ASP A 59 -8.04 -2.79 -2.89
CA ASP A 59 -8.11 -2.75 -1.44
C ASP A 59 -7.41 -3.98 -0.83
N PRO A 60 -6.51 -3.78 0.15
CA PRO A 60 -5.79 -4.88 0.80
C PRO A 60 -6.69 -5.89 1.52
N LEU A 61 -7.91 -5.51 1.96
CA LEU A 61 -8.86 -6.48 2.52
C LEU A 61 -9.61 -7.28 1.44
N LYS A 62 -9.76 -6.72 0.24
CA LYS A 62 -10.36 -7.41 -0.92
C LYS A 62 -9.40 -8.39 -1.60
N SER A 63 -8.09 -8.17 -1.49
CA SER A 63 -7.09 -9.09 -2.02
C SER A 63 -7.05 -10.36 -1.15
N VAL A 64 -7.29 -11.50 -1.80
CA VAL A 64 -7.63 -12.83 -1.25
C VAL A 64 -6.54 -13.46 -0.34
N HIS A 65 -5.53 -12.70 0.10
CA HIS A 65 -4.40 -13.24 0.85
C HIS A 65 -4.48 -13.09 2.39
N THR A 66 -5.53 -12.53 2.97
CA THR A 66 -5.63 -12.43 4.43
C THR A 66 -6.62 -13.44 4.99
N GLY A 67 -6.11 -14.47 5.70
CA GLY A 67 -6.88 -15.38 6.57
C GLY A 67 -7.74 -14.67 7.64
N TRP A 68 -7.68 -13.33 7.69
CA TRP A 68 -8.64 -12.46 8.39
C TRP A 68 -10.08 -12.73 7.96
N MET A 69 -10.37 -12.84 6.65
CA MET A 69 -11.73 -13.07 6.16
C MET A 69 -12.26 -14.46 6.49
N ALA A 70 -11.38 -15.40 6.84
CA ALA A 70 -11.72 -16.77 7.21
C ALA A 70 -11.98 -16.95 8.73
N SER A 71 -11.97 -15.87 9.52
CA SER A 71 -12.11 -15.93 10.99
C SER A 71 -11.07 -16.84 11.67
N GLU A 72 -9.88 -16.99 11.08
CA GLU A 72 -8.79 -17.82 11.63
C GLU A 72 -7.91 -17.06 12.64
N LEU A 73 -8.36 -15.88 13.08
CA LEU A 73 -7.65 -15.05 14.04
C LEU A 73 -7.62 -15.74 15.41
N LYS A 74 -6.45 -16.25 15.79
CA LYS A 74 -6.22 -16.76 17.16
C LYS A 74 -6.06 -15.59 18.15
N PRO A 75 -6.60 -15.72 19.38
CA PRO A 75 -6.38 -14.74 20.43
C PRO A 75 -4.87 -14.58 20.71
N PRO A 76 -4.40 -13.36 21.04
CA PRO A 76 -3.06 -13.20 21.59
C PRO A 76 -3.01 -13.91 22.96
N VAL A 77 -1.97 -14.71 23.19
CA VAL A 77 -1.65 -15.33 24.48
C VAL A 77 -0.94 -14.36 25.41
#